data_AF-A0A6L9ME89-F1
#
_entry.id   AF-A0A6L9ME89-F1
#
_cell.length_a   1.000
_cell.length_b   1.000
_cell.length_c   1.000
_cell.angle_alpha   90.00
_cell.angle_beta   90.00
_cell.angle_gamma   90.00
#
_symmetry.space_group_name_H-M   'P 1'
#
loop_
_entity.id
_entity.type
_entity.pdbx_description
1 polymer ?
#
loop_
_entity_poly.entity_id
_entity_poly.type
_entity_poly.pdbx_seq_one_letter_code
_entity_poly.pdbx_strand_id
1 'polypeptide(L)'
;MAAAALQDAIMSQATKIAEDCERAAIRDALLSGQWNAINLWLGLSAALAAALSAALAGAEFLHAGDSQRGGLYSGAAAIIASVATAVLTFLKPSEKAASYQQYSNKYHALRDRIRSFVAIVPHREDPDVDPLGEFEKLLQEKRQIDAEHPILPEWAYRKAHEKMKAKLARKREFQEMQPARNESAGRDSGLMNDQ
;
A
#
# COMPACT_ATOMS: atom_id res chain seq x y z
N MET A 1 20.24 29.83 21.37
CA MET A 1 18.78 29.96 21.24
C MET A 1 18.30 29.84 19.79
N ALA A 2 18.81 30.64 18.84
CA ALA A 2 18.36 30.56 17.44
C ALA A 2 18.60 29.20 16.75
N ALA A 3 19.75 28.56 16.99
CA ALA A 3 20.07 27.25 16.39
C ALA A 3 19.14 26.12 16.89
N ALA A 4 18.83 26.09 18.19
CA ALA A 4 17.90 25.13 18.77
C ALA A 4 16.47 25.31 18.23
N ALA A 5 16.00 26.56 18.12
CA ALA A 5 14.69 26.85 17.54
C ALA A 5 14.57 26.46 16.05
N LEU A 6 15.65 26.65 15.28
CA LEU A 6 15.72 26.19 13.89
C LEU A 6 15.65 24.66 13.79
N GLN A 7 16.42 23.98 14.65
CA GLN A 7 16.43 22.52 14.70
C GLN A 7 15.05 21.96 15.05
N ASP A 8 14.37 22.50 16.06
CA ASP A 8 13.00 22.11 16.42
C ASP A 8 12.02 22.31 15.26
N ALA A 9 12.15 23.40 14.52
CA ALA A 9 11.34 23.67 13.34
C ALA A 9 11.58 22.62 12.23
N ILE A 10 12.85 22.26 11.98
CA ILE A 10 13.22 21.21 11.02
C ILE A 10 12.62 19.86 11.45
N MET A 11 12.73 19.48 12.72
CA MET A 11 12.21 18.19 13.21
C MET A 11 10.67 18.14 13.17
N SER A 12 10.01 19.25 13.48
CA SER A 12 8.55 19.38 13.36
C SER A 12 8.09 19.22 11.90
N GLN A 13 8.77 19.89 10.97
CA GLN A 13 8.47 19.77 9.54
C GLN A 13 8.76 18.38 8.99
N ALA A 14 9.88 17.78 9.36
CA ALA A 14 10.24 16.41 9.01
C ALA A 14 9.15 15.43 9.48
N THR A 15 8.64 15.59 10.70
CA THR A 15 7.56 14.74 11.22
C THR A 15 6.28 14.85 10.37
N LYS A 16 5.88 16.07 10.00
CA LYS A 16 4.71 16.29 9.11
C LYS A 16 4.92 15.64 7.75
N ILE A 17 6.11 15.76 7.19
CA ILE A 17 6.45 15.12 5.91
C ILE A 17 6.39 13.58 6.03
N ALA A 18 6.84 13.01 7.15
CA ALA A 18 6.73 11.57 7.39
C ALA A 18 5.27 11.11 7.43
N GLU A 19 4.37 11.90 8.03
CA GLU A 19 2.93 11.60 8.04
C GLU A 19 2.31 11.70 6.65
N ASP A 20 2.71 12.68 5.84
CA ASP A 20 2.29 12.79 4.44
C ASP A 20 2.77 11.59 3.62
N CYS A 21 4.04 11.18 3.79
CA CYS A 21 4.60 10.00 3.12
C CYS A 21 3.85 8.72 3.52
N GLU A 22 3.45 8.59 4.79
CA GLU A 22 2.64 7.45 5.21
C GLU A 22 1.25 7.44 4.57
N ARG A 23 0.61 8.61 4.44
CA ARG A 23 -0.68 8.72 3.73
C ARG A 23 -0.53 8.36 2.25
N ALA A 24 0.51 8.85 1.60
CA ALA A 24 0.83 8.53 0.20
C ALA A 24 1.09 7.03 0.01
N ALA A 25 1.85 6.40 0.91
CA ALA A 25 2.12 4.97 0.87
C ALA A 25 0.84 4.14 1.00
N ILE A 26 -0.03 4.46 1.97
CA ILE A 26 -1.31 3.75 2.16
C ILE A 26 -2.20 3.87 0.90
N ARG A 27 -2.26 5.06 0.29
CA ARG A 27 -3.00 5.30 -0.94
C ARG A 27 -2.52 4.42 -2.08
N ASP A 28 -1.20 4.35 -2.29
CA ASP A 28 -0.62 3.59 -3.38
C ASP A 28 -0.74 2.07 -3.15
N ALA A 29 -0.63 1.61 -1.91
CA ALA A 29 -0.90 0.21 -1.54
C ALA A 29 -2.36 -0.20 -1.82
N LEU A 30 -3.33 0.71 -1.59
CA LEU A 30 -4.74 0.44 -1.91
C LEU A 30 -4.97 0.29 -3.41
N LEU A 31 -4.32 1.13 -4.22
CA LEU A 31 -4.41 1.05 -5.68
C LEU A 31 -3.72 -0.18 -6.23
N SER A 32 -2.53 -0.49 -5.72
CA SER A 32 -1.83 -1.75 -6.00
C SER A 32 -2.75 -2.96 -5.76
N GLY A 33 -3.38 -3.02 -4.59
CA GLY A 33 -4.31 -4.09 -4.24
C GLY A 33 -5.53 -4.17 -5.18
N GLN A 34 -6.10 -3.05 -5.58
CA GLN A 34 -7.23 -3.04 -6.52
C GLN A 34 -6.82 -3.51 -7.91
N TRP A 35 -5.69 -3.03 -8.44
CA TRP A 35 -5.19 -3.46 -9.74
C TRP A 35 -4.81 -4.94 -9.73
N ASN A 36 -4.27 -5.45 -8.62
CA ASN A 36 -4.00 -6.87 -8.46
C ASN A 36 -5.29 -7.70 -8.45
N ALA A 37 -6.33 -7.24 -7.75
CA ALA A 37 -7.64 -7.90 -7.75
C ALA A 37 -8.28 -7.94 -9.15
N ILE A 38 -8.19 -6.83 -9.91
CA ILE A 38 -8.64 -6.78 -11.31
C ILE A 38 -7.86 -7.78 -12.16
N ASN A 39 -6.53 -7.82 -12.03
CA ASN A 39 -5.69 -8.77 -12.75
C ASN A 39 -6.07 -10.23 -12.46
N LEU A 40 -6.27 -10.57 -11.18
CA LEU A 40 -6.69 -11.91 -10.77
C LEU A 40 -8.08 -12.26 -11.30
N TRP A 41 -9.03 -11.33 -11.27
CA TRP A 41 -10.39 -11.57 -11.74
C TRP A 41 -10.44 -11.76 -13.27
N LEU A 42 -9.66 -10.99 -14.03
CA LEU A 42 -9.50 -11.16 -15.47
C LEU A 42 -8.78 -12.46 -15.84
N GLY A 43 -7.74 -12.84 -15.09
CA GLY A 43 -7.06 -14.13 -15.28
C GLY A 43 -7.97 -15.31 -15.00
N LEU A 44 -8.79 -15.22 -13.93
CA LEU A 44 -9.74 -16.27 -13.58
C LEU A 44 -10.87 -16.39 -14.61
N SER A 45 -11.42 -15.27 -15.09
CA SER A 45 -12.48 -15.29 -16.11
C SER A 45 -11.98 -15.86 -17.44
N ALA A 46 -10.75 -15.52 -17.85
CA ALA A 46 -10.11 -16.11 -19.03
C ALA A 46 -9.89 -17.62 -18.85
N ALA A 47 -9.39 -18.05 -17.69
CA ALA A 47 -9.17 -19.47 -17.40
C ALA A 47 -10.49 -20.27 -17.38
N LEU A 48 -11.55 -19.72 -16.78
CA LEU A 48 -12.87 -20.34 -16.77
C LEU A 48 -13.47 -20.40 -18.17
N ALA A 49 -13.37 -19.34 -18.98
CA ALA A 49 -13.85 -19.33 -20.35
C ALA A 49 -13.10 -20.36 -21.22
N ALA A 50 -11.79 -20.48 -21.05
CA ALA A 50 -10.98 -21.50 -21.73
C ALA A 50 -11.36 -22.92 -21.29
N ALA A 51 -11.55 -23.16 -20.00
CA ALA A 51 -11.96 -24.46 -19.45
C ALA A 51 -13.35 -24.87 -19.94
N LEU A 52 -14.32 -23.94 -19.95
CA LEU A 52 -15.66 -24.16 -20.50
C LEU A 52 -15.61 -24.46 -22.00
N SER A 53 -14.81 -23.71 -22.76
CA SER A 53 -14.64 -23.94 -24.20
C SER A 53 -14.02 -25.30 -24.48
N ALA A 54 -13.00 -25.71 -23.71
CA ALA A 54 -12.37 -27.02 -23.85
C ALA A 54 -13.31 -28.17 -23.46
N ALA A 55 -14.11 -28.00 -22.40
CA ALA A 55 -15.09 -29.00 -21.97
C ALA A 55 -16.22 -29.16 -23.00
N LEU A 56 -16.74 -28.06 -23.54
CA LEU A 56 -17.77 -28.08 -24.59
C LEU A 56 -17.24 -28.68 -25.89
N ALA A 57 -16.04 -28.30 -26.33
CA ALA A 57 -15.40 -28.88 -27.52
C ALA A 57 -15.11 -30.38 -27.35
N GLY A 58 -14.66 -30.80 -26.16
CA GLY A 58 -14.44 -32.21 -25.84
C GLY A 58 -15.74 -33.02 -25.80
N ALA A 59 -16.82 -32.44 -25.29
CA ALA A 59 -18.14 -33.08 -25.26
C ALA A 59 -18.78 -33.20 -26.66
N GLU A 60 -18.63 -32.19 -27.52
CA GLU A 60 -19.08 -32.26 -28.92
C GLU A 60 -18.24 -33.24 -29.76
N PHE A 61 -16.93 -33.34 -29.50
CA PHE A 61 -16.08 -34.36 -30.13
C PHE A 61 -16.52 -35.79 -29.77
N LEU A 62 -16.99 -36.01 -28.53
CA LEU A 62 -17.50 -37.30 -28.06
C LEU A 62 -18.95 -37.59 -28.49
N HIS A 63 -19.77 -36.56 -28.70
CA HIS A 63 -21.16 -36.65 -29.13
C HIS A 63 -21.35 -35.92 -30.47
N ALA A 64 -20.86 -36.52 -31.56
CA ALA A 64 -20.86 -35.97 -32.92
C ALA A 64 -22.26 -35.78 -33.57
N GLY A 65 -23.32 -35.54 -32.80
CA GLY A 65 -24.70 -35.74 -33.21
C GLY A 65 -25.60 -34.50 -33.34
N ASP A 66 -25.73 -33.63 -32.34
CA ASP A 66 -26.93 -32.77 -32.30
C ASP A 66 -26.84 -31.46 -31.48
N SER A 67 -25.72 -30.74 -31.56
CA SER A 67 -25.44 -29.65 -30.62
C SER A 67 -25.39 -28.27 -31.26
N GLN A 68 -26.45 -27.85 -31.97
CA GLN A 68 -26.57 -26.46 -32.45
C GLN A 68 -26.50 -25.41 -31.30
N ARG A 69 -26.68 -25.86 -30.05
CA ARG A 69 -26.53 -25.06 -28.82
C ARG A 69 -25.08 -24.87 -28.36
N GLY A 70 -24.15 -25.80 -28.63
CA GLY A 70 -22.75 -25.72 -28.17
C GLY A 70 -21.94 -24.61 -28.86
N GLY A 71 -22.22 -24.36 -30.14
CA GLY A 71 -21.61 -23.28 -30.93
C GLY A 71 -21.91 -21.86 -30.41
N LEU A 72 -23.08 -21.61 -29.81
CA LEU A 72 -23.40 -20.31 -29.22
C LEU A 72 -22.62 -20.06 -27.92
N TYR A 73 -22.45 -21.08 -27.09
CA TYR A 73 -21.70 -20.96 -25.83
C TYR A 73 -20.19 -20.84 -26.07
N SER A 74 -19.65 -21.56 -27.06
CA SER A 74 -18.23 -21.44 -27.43
C SER A 74 -17.91 -20.08 -28.07
N GLY A 75 -18.81 -19.55 -28.91
CA GLY A 75 -18.68 -18.19 -29.47
C GLY A 75 -18.71 -17.10 -28.40
N ALA A 76 -19.64 -17.18 -27.44
CA ALA A 76 -19.71 -16.24 -26.31
C ALA A 76 -18.45 -16.31 -25.42
N ALA A 77 -17.95 -17.52 -25.14
CA ALA A 77 -16.71 -17.71 -24.38
C ALA A 77 -15.49 -17.14 -25.11
N ALA A 78 -15.41 -17.30 -26.44
CA ALA A 78 -14.34 -16.72 -27.25
C ALA A 78 -14.35 -15.18 -27.24
N ILE A 79 -15.54 -14.56 -27.30
CA ILE A 79 -15.67 -13.09 -27.19
C ILE A 79 -15.23 -12.61 -25.80
N ILE A 80 -15.68 -13.28 -24.73
CA ILE A 80 -15.27 -12.93 -23.35
C ILE A 80 -13.77 -13.08 -23.18
N ALA A 81 -13.19 -14.18 -23.67
CA ALA A 81 -11.75 -14.41 -23.65
C ALA A 81 -11.00 -13.33 -24.44
N SER A 82 -11.45 -12.97 -25.64
CA SER A 82 -10.84 -11.93 -26.46
C SER A 82 -10.90 -10.55 -25.79
N VAL A 83 -12.02 -10.19 -25.15
CA VAL A 83 -12.17 -8.93 -24.42
C VAL A 83 -11.26 -8.92 -23.19
N ALA A 84 -11.23 -10.01 -22.42
CA ALA A 84 -10.34 -10.13 -21.26
C ALA A 84 -8.85 -10.05 -21.67
N THR A 85 -8.46 -10.73 -22.75
CA THR A 85 -7.09 -10.67 -23.29
C THR A 85 -6.74 -9.28 -23.82
N ALA A 86 -7.67 -8.60 -24.51
CA ALA A 86 -7.46 -7.21 -24.94
C ALA A 86 -7.26 -6.29 -23.72
N VAL A 87 -8.06 -6.43 -22.67
CA VAL A 87 -7.89 -5.67 -21.43
C VAL A 87 -6.55 -5.99 -20.76
N LEU A 88 -6.14 -7.25 -20.67
CA LEU A 88 -4.84 -7.64 -20.12
C LEU A 88 -3.67 -7.04 -20.91
N THR A 89 -3.78 -7.04 -22.25
CA THR A 89 -2.71 -6.59 -23.15
C THR A 89 -2.58 -5.07 -23.18
N PHE A 90 -3.70 -4.33 -23.22
CA PHE A 90 -3.67 -2.87 -23.30
C PHE A 90 -3.59 -2.20 -21.93
N LEU A 91 -4.31 -2.71 -20.94
CA LEU A 91 -4.41 -2.06 -19.62
C LEU A 91 -3.28 -2.48 -18.68
N LYS A 92 -2.62 -3.62 -18.95
CA LYS A 92 -1.48 -4.19 -18.20
C LYS A 92 -1.68 -4.04 -16.68
N PRO A 93 -2.78 -4.56 -16.13
CA PRO A 93 -3.18 -4.31 -14.74
C PRO A 93 -2.13 -4.79 -13.73
N SER A 94 -1.40 -5.86 -14.04
CA SER A 94 -0.27 -6.34 -13.23
C SER A 94 0.87 -5.32 -13.15
N GLU A 95 1.25 -4.69 -14.27
CA GLU A 95 2.29 -3.65 -14.29
C GLU A 95 1.85 -2.43 -13.49
N LYS A 96 0.59 -2.03 -13.60
CA LYS A 96 0.03 -0.93 -12.78
C LYS A 96 0.06 -1.27 -11.29
N ALA A 97 -0.34 -2.49 -10.92
CA ALA A 97 -0.29 -2.94 -9.53
C ALA A 97 1.14 -2.89 -8.98
N ALA A 98 2.11 -3.44 -9.73
CA ALA A 98 3.51 -3.43 -9.36
C ALA A 98 4.08 -2.01 -9.25
N SER A 99 3.73 -1.12 -10.17
CA SER A 99 4.14 0.28 -10.16
C SER A 99 3.66 1.00 -8.88
N TYR A 100 2.36 0.94 -8.56
CA TYR A 100 1.84 1.54 -7.32
C TYR A 100 2.44 0.90 -6.07
N GLN A 101 2.72 -0.41 -6.09
CA GLN A 101 3.42 -1.06 -4.97
C GLN A 101 4.84 -0.52 -4.79
N GLN A 102 5.57 -0.28 -5.88
CA GLN A 102 6.91 0.29 -5.83
C GLN A 102 6.90 1.69 -5.24
N TYR A 103 5.96 2.56 -5.65
CA TYR A 103 5.82 3.90 -5.04
C TYR A 103 5.44 3.82 -3.56
N SER A 104 4.53 2.92 -3.19
CA SER A 104 4.20 2.65 -1.78
C SER A 104 5.44 2.29 -0.96
N ASN A 105 6.32 1.45 -1.52
CA ASN A 105 7.57 1.04 -0.85
C ASN A 105 8.56 2.21 -0.78
N LYS A 106 8.71 3.01 -1.84
CA LYS A 106 9.55 4.23 -1.85
C LYS A 106 9.13 5.19 -0.74
N TYR A 107 7.82 5.48 -0.60
CA TYR A 107 7.31 6.35 0.46
C TYR A 107 7.50 5.75 1.86
N HIS A 108 7.36 4.43 2.04
CA HIS A 108 7.67 3.78 3.31
C HIS A 108 9.15 3.90 3.68
N ALA A 109 10.05 3.64 2.74
CA ALA A 109 11.49 3.79 2.95
C ALA A 109 11.85 5.24 3.32
N LEU A 110 11.32 6.23 2.58
CA LEU A 110 11.54 7.64 2.88
C LEU A 110 11.00 8.02 4.27
N ARG A 111 9.78 7.59 4.62
CA ARG A 111 9.20 7.82 5.95
C ARG A 111 10.09 7.27 7.05
N ASP A 112 10.60 6.05 6.89
CA ASP A 112 11.41 5.39 7.91
C ASP A 112 12.75 6.11 8.07
N ARG A 113 13.37 6.57 6.97
CA ARG A 113 14.56 7.44 7.02
C ARG A 113 14.29 8.76 7.71
N ILE A 114 13.15 9.41 7.44
CA ILE A 114 12.75 10.65 8.11
C ILE A 114 12.53 10.41 9.61
N ARG A 115 11.92 9.29 10.01
CA ARG A 115 11.75 8.94 11.43
C ARG A 115 13.08 8.71 12.12
N SER A 116 14.01 8.02 11.47
CA SER A 116 15.37 7.86 11.98
C SER A 116 16.08 9.21 12.10
N PHE A 117 15.95 10.09 11.11
CA PHE A 117 16.47 11.46 11.16
C PHE A 117 15.92 12.22 12.39
N VAL A 118 14.60 12.26 12.57
CA VAL A 118 13.95 12.95 13.70
C VAL A 118 14.33 12.33 15.05
N ALA A 119 14.48 11.02 15.13
CA ALA A 119 14.81 10.34 16.37
C ALA A 119 16.29 10.47 16.76
N ILE A 120 17.21 10.46 15.79
CA ILE A 120 18.66 10.33 16.06
C ILE A 120 19.36 11.68 16.05
N VAL A 121 19.07 12.55 15.06
CA VAL A 121 19.82 13.78 14.84
C VAL A 121 19.75 14.77 16.02
N PRO A 122 18.63 14.95 16.73
CA PRO A 122 18.58 15.80 17.92
C PRO A 122 19.49 15.36 19.07
N HIS A 123 19.88 14.08 19.11
CA HIS A 123 20.69 13.50 20.18
C HIS A 123 22.16 13.35 19.80
N ARG A 124 22.56 13.76 18.59
CA ARG A 124 23.97 13.78 18.19
C ARG A 124 24.63 15.04 18.73
N GLU A 125 25.70 14.85 19.49
CA GLU A 125 26.57 15.93 19.99
C GLU A 125 27.68 16.32 18.99
N ASP A 126 27.62 15.78 17.77
CA ASP A 126 28.64 15.98 16.74
C ASP A 126 28.47 17.36 16.06
N PRO A 127 29.45 18.27 16.18
CA PRO A 127 29.38 19.63 15.63
C PRO A 127 29.42 19.69 14.09
N ASP A 128 29.79 18.60 13.41
CA ASP A 128 29.90 18.56 11.93
C ASP A 128 28.59 18.11 11.25
N VAL A 129 27.55 17.78 12.03
CA VAL A 129 26.25 17.41 11.50
C VAL A 129 25.51 18.65 11.05
N ASP A 130 25.14 18.69 9.76
CA ASP A 130 24.26 19.70 9.16
C ASP A 130 22.83 19.16 9.04
N PRO A 131 21.92 19.45 10.00
CA PRO A 131 20.55 18.94 9.97
C PRO A 131 19.74 19.54 8.82
N LEU A 132 20.09 20.74 8.36
CA LEU A 132 19.39 21.40 7.27
C LEU A 132 19.73 20.72 5.94
N GLY A 133 21.01 20.46 5.68
CA GLY A 133 21.45 19.73 4.50
C GLY A 133 20.90 18.30 4.43
N GLU A 134 20.81 17.59 5.56
CA GLU A 134 20.14 16.28 5.60
C GLU A 134 18.63 16.38 5.32
N PHE A 135 17.96 17.39 5.89
CA PHE A 135 16.54 17.62 5.64
C PHE A 135 16.25 17.98 4.18
N GLU A 136 17.08 18.81 3.56
CA GLU A 136 16.96 19.17 2.14
C GLU A 136 17.12 17.95 1.22
N LYS A 137 18.04 17.03 1.54
CA LYS A 137 18.17 15.76 0.81
C LYS A 137 16.90 14.92 0.90
N LEU A 138 16.30 14.81 2.08
CA LEU A 138 15.02 14.09 2.28
C LEU A 138 13.87 14.75 1.50
N LEU A 139 13.84 16.08 1.45
CA LEU A 139 12.85 16.84 0.70
C LEU A 139 13.04 16.68 -0.82
N GLN A 140 14.29 16.66 -1.29
CA GLN A 140 14.61 16.42 -2.69
C GLN A 140 14.19 15.01 -3.12
N GLU A 141 14.46 14.00 -2.30
CA GLU A 141 14.01 12.63 -2.53
C GLU A 141 12.48 12.55 -2.61
N LYS A 142 11.76 13.22 -1.70
CA LYS A 142 10.29 13.33 -1.80
C LYS A 142 9.85 13.92 -3.13
N ARG A 143 10.41 15.07 -3.51
CA ARG A 143 10.06 15.77 -4.76
C ARG A 143 10.31 14.89 -5.98
N GLN A 144 11.38 14.11 -5.97
CA GLN A 144 11.68 13.17 -7.06
C GLN A 144 10.63 12.06 -7.14
N ILE A 145 10.26 11.46 -6.00
CA ILE A 145 9.20 10.45 -5.96
C ILE A 145 7.88 11.04 -6.47
N ASP A 146 7.52 12.24 -6.01
CA ASP A 146 6.29 12.94 -6.41
C ASP A 146 6.28 13.31 -7.90
N ALA A 147 7.43 13.71 -8.47
CA ALA A 147 7.55 14.06 -9.89
C ALA A 147 7.43 12.84 -10.81
N GLU A 148 7.92 11.68 -10.35
CA GLU A 148 7.79 10.41 -11.07
C GLU A 148 6.40 9.76 -10.85
N HIS A 149 5.58 10.27 -9.93
CA HIS A 149 4.36 9.60 -9.50
C HIS A 149 3.21 9.72 -10.52
N PRO A 150 2.52 8.62 -10.87
CA PRO A 150 1.39 8.66 -11.78
C PRO A 150 0.17 9.39 -11.19
N ILE A 151 -0.66 10.00 -12.04
CA ILE A 151 -1.87 10.70 -11.60
C ILE A 151 -2.86 9.72 -10.96
N LEU A 152 -3.47 10.17 -9.85
CA LEU A 152 -4.29 9.35 -8.98
C LEU A 152 -5.75 9.77 -8.99
N PRO A 153 -6.69 8.82 -8.84
CA PRO A 153 -8.10 9.15 -8.70
C PRO A 153 -8.44 9.65 -7.28
N GLU A 154 -9.36 10.60 -7.20
CA GLU A 154 -9.81 11.25 -5.95
C GLU A 154 -10.30 10.27 -4.87
N TRP A 155 -10.98 9.19 -5.27
CA TRP A 155 -11.48 8.21 -4.30
C TRP A 155 -10.35 7.53 -3.52
N ALA A 156 -9.15 7.39 -4.12
CA ALA A 156 -8.02 6.75 -3.48
C ALA A 156 -7.46 7.63 -2.35
N TYR A 157 -7.44 8.95 -2.55
CA TYR A 157 -7.08 9.91 -1.52
C TYR A 157 -8.05 9.86 -0.33
N ARG A 158 -9.36 9.88 -0.58
CA ARG A 158 -10.37 9.79 0.48
C ARG A 158 -10.23 8.52 1.31
N LYS A 159 -10.09 7.37 0.64
CA LYS A 159 -9.97 6.06 1.31
C LYS A 159 -8.67 5.94 2.13
N ALA A 160 -7.57 6.51 1.64
CA ALA A 160 -6.31 6.55 2.38
C ALA A 160 -6.43 7.42 3.64
N HIS A 161 -7.11 8.56 3.55
CA HIS A 161 -7.36 9.43 4.69
C HIS A 161 -8.18 8.71 5.79
N GLU A 162 -9.25 8.01 5.41
CA GLU A 162 -10.04 7.21 6.35
C GLU A 162 -9.23 6.10 7.03
N LYS A 163 -8.42 5.37 6.25
CA LYS A 163 -7.54 4.32 6.81
C LYS A 163 -6.51 4.89 7.79
N MET A 164 -5.94 6.05 7.49
CA MET A 164 -5.02 6.73 8.39
C MET A 164 -5.72 7.16 9.68
N LYS A 165 -6.92 7.74 9.58
CA LYS A 165 -7.73 8.13 10.75
C LYS A 165 -8.04 6.93 11.65
N ALA A 166 -8.45 5.80 11.07
CA ALA A 166 -8.70 4.57 11.80
C ALA A 166 -7.43 3.96 12.43
N LYS A 167 -6.27 4.11 11.78
CA LYS A 167 -4.98 3.70 12.36
C LYS A 167 -4.61 4.54 13.57
N LEU A 168 -4.80 5.86 13.49
CA LEU A 168 -4.56 6.78 14.60
C LEU A 168 -5.51 6.55 15.77
N ALA A 169 -6.79 6.28 15.51
CA ALA A 169 -7.76 5.93 16.54
C ALA A 169 -7.33 4.67 17.32
N ARG A 170 -7.00 3.59 16.60
CA ARG A 170 -6.47 2.36 17.22
C ARG A 170 -5.22 2.61 18.05
N LYS A 171 -4.29 3.43 17.55
CA LYS A 171 -3.06 3.75 18.30
C LYS A 171 -3.38 4.45 19.63
N ARG A 172 -4.38 5.35 19.65
CA ARG A 172 -4.84 6.00 20.89
C ARG A 172 -5.47 5.00 21.85
N GLU A 173 -6.37 4.15 21.36
CA GLU A 173 -6.99 3.08 22.17
C GLU A 173 -5.92 2.17 22.81
N PHE A 174 -4.91 1.76 22.05
CA PHE A 174 -3.78 0.98 22.58
C PHE A 174 -2.95 1.74 23.62
N GLN A 175 -2.78 3.05 23.47
CA GLN A 175 -2.07 3.87 24.46
C GLN A 175 -2.89 4.05 25.75
N GLU A 176 -4.21 4.18 25.64
CA GLU A 176 -5.14 4.27 26.76
C GLU A 176 -5.29 2.94 27.51
N MET A 177 -5.11 1.80 26.85
CA MET A 177 -5.11 0.47 27.49
C MET A 177 -3.79 0.12 28.23
N GLN A 178 -2.67 0.75 27.86
CA GLN A 178 -1.36 0.49 28.48
C GLN A 178 -1.22 0.92 29.96
N PRO A 179 -1.78 2.04 30.46
CA PRO A 179 -1.71 2.35 31.89
C PRO A 179 -2.40 1.30 32.76
N ALA A 180 -3.52 0.71 32.30
CA ALA A 180 -4.22 -0.36 33.04
C ALA A 180 -3.41 -1.67 33.13
N ARG A 181 -2.57 -1.96 32.13
CA ARG A 181 -1.68 -3.15 32.13
C ARG A 181 -0.45 -2.97 33.01
N ASN A 182 0.14 -1.78 33.05
CA ASN A 182 1.30 -1.52 33.91
C ASN A 182 0.92 -1.48 35.40
N GLU A 183 -0.29 -1.01 35.74
CA GLU A 183 -0.81 -1.05 37.12
C GLU A 183 -1.19 -2.45 37.60
N SER A 184 -1.63 -3.34 36.72
CA SER A 184 -1.93 -4.75 37.05
C SER A 184 -0.66 -5.59 37.12
N ALA A 185 0.30 -5.39 36.20
CA ALA A 185 1.60 -6.06 36.24
C ALA A 185 2.42 -5.65 37.47
N GLY A 186 2.36 -4.38 37.90
CA GLY A 186 3.04 -3.91 39.11
C GLY A 186 2.43 -4.45 40.41
N ARG A 187 1.12 -4.72 40.42
CA ARG A 187 0.39 -5.27 41.58
C ARG A 187 0.71 -6.75 41.82
N ASP A 188 0.86 -7.53 40.75
CA ASP A 188 1.22 -8.96 40.84
C ASP A 188 2.69 -9.19 41.25
N SER A 189 3.61 -8.32 40.83
CA SER A 189 5.02 -8.38 41.26
C SER A 189 5.26 -7.97 42.72
N GLY A 190 4.33 -7.26 43.35
CA GLY A 190 4.40 -6.91 44.79
C GLY A 190 3.96 -8.04 45.72
N LEU A 191 3.17 -9.00 45.23
CA LEU A 191 2.65 -10.13 46.04
C LEU A 191 3.62 -11.33 46.10
N MET A 192 4.73 -11.28 45.36
CA MET A 192 5.75 -12.34 45.31
C MET A 192 7.01 -12.05 46.15
N ASN A 193 7.07 -10.93 46.88
CA ASN A 193 8.24 -10.53 47.67
C ASN A 193 8.02 -10.55 49.19
N ASP A 194 6.85 -11.00 49.66
CA ASP A 194 6.49 -11.09 51.08
C ASP A 194 6.38 -12.56 51.58
N GLN A 195 7.32 -13.43 51.21
CA GLN A 195 7.49 -14.77 51.81
C GLN A 195 8.94 -15.05 52.18
#